data_AF-A0A925AEV0-F1
#
_entry.id   AF-A0A925AEV0-F1
#
_cell.length_a   1.000
_cell.length_b   1.000
_cell.length_c   1.000
_cell.angle_alpha   90.00
_cell.angle_beta   90.00
_cell.angle_gamma   90.00
#
_symmetry.space_group_name_H-M   'P 1'
#
loop_
_entity.id
_entity.type
_entity.pdbx_description
1 polymer ?
#
loop_
_entity_poly.entity_id
_entity_poly.type
_entity_poly.pdbx_seq_one_letter_code
_entity_poly.pdbx_strand_id
1 'polypeptide(L)' 'IDRALNGVDLVTNNQLFIERPATKERRQLIASGVVNATRIGIASAGEWTHAPLRWYIKDNRHVSVK' A
#
# COMPACT_ATOMS: atom_id res chain seq x y z
N ILE A 1 11.90 -3.07 9.34
CA ILE A 1 10.86 -3.86 10.02
C ILE A 1 11.31 -5.31 9.98
N ASP A 2 11.38 -5.98 11.13
CA ASP A 2 11.72 -7.40 11.25
C ASP A 2 10.58 -8.16 11.98
N ARG A 3 10.82 -9.43 12.34
CA ARG A 3 9.82 -10.28 12.99
C ARG A 3 9.51 -9.91 14.45
N ALA A 4 10.32 -9.08 15.11
CA ALA A 4 10.04 -8.66 16.48
C ALA A 4 8.79 -7.75 16.56
N LEU A 5 8.39 -7.15 15.44
CA LEU A 5 7.20 -6.32 15.32
C LEU A 5 5.95 -7.09 14.87
N ASN A 6 6.02 -8.43 14.76
CA ASN A 6 4.83 -9.22 14.42
C ASN A 6 3.76 -9.12 15.50
N GLY A 7 2.52 -8.86 15.10
CA GLY A 7 1.36 -8.82 15.99
C GLY A 7 1.28 -7.59 16.90
N VAL A 8 2.17 -6.60 16.72
CA VAL A 8 2.07 -5.34 17.47
C VAL A 8 0.83 -4.55 17.04
N ASP A 9 0.23 -3.86 18.00
CA ASP A 9 -0.89 -2.97 17.74
C ASP A 9 -0.41 -1.64 17.16
N LEU A 10 -0.75 -1.35 15.90
CA LEU A 10 -0.39 -0.10 15.22
C LEU A 10 -1.06 1.15 15.81
N VAL A 11 -2.03 1.01 16.73
CA VAL A 11 -2.71 2.12 17.40
C VAL A 11 -1.95 2.58 18.65
N THR A 12 -1.52 1.63 19.48
CA THR A 12 -0.91 1.94 20.79
C THR A 12 0.60 1.74 20.84
N ASN A 13 1.20 1.07 19.85
CA ASN A 13 2.64 0.85 19.79
C ASN A 13 3.39 2.15 19.44
N ASN A 14 4.55 2.37 20.06
CA ASN A 14 5.38 3.56 19.89
C ASN A 14 6.56 3.38 18.92
N GLN A 15 6.83 2.15 18.46
CA GLN A 15 7.90 1.83 17.52
C GLN A 15 7.41 1.79 16.06
N LEU A 16 6.16 1.40 15.84
CA LEU A 16 5.54 1.31 14.52
C LEU A 16 4.09 1.82 14.56
N PHE A 17 3.81 2.87 13.81
CA PHE A 17 2.52 3.54 13.76
C PHE A 17 2.26 4.13 12.36
N ILE A 18 1.01 4.56 12.13
CA ILE A 18 0.60 5.25 10.90
C ILE A 18 0.18 6.68 11.24
N GLU A 19 0.81 7.67 10.61
CA GLU A 19 0.43 9.07 10.75
C GLU A 19 -0.50 9.53 9.63
N ARG A 20 -1.34 10.51 9.95
CA ARG A 20 -2.15 11.18 8.94
C ARG A 20 -1.26 12.15 8.16
N PRO A 21 -1.22 12.08 6.81
CA PRO A 21 -0.46 13.04 6.02
C PRO A 21 -1.02 14.44 6.21
N ALA A 22 -0.16 15.45 6.10
CA ALA A 22 -0.59 16.84 6.14
C ALA A 22 -1.54 17.16 4.96
N THR A 23 -2.36 18.21 5.15
CA THR A 23 -3.51 18.51 4.28
C THR A 23 -3.12 18.79 2.81
N LYS A 24 -1.91 19.31 2.57
CA LYS A 24 -1.42 19.60 1.22
C LYS A 24 -1.08 18.32 0.49
N GLU A 25 -0.34 17.42 1.13
CA GLU A 25 0.08 16.12 0.63
C GLU A 25 -1.14 15.25 0.35
N ARG A 26 -2.11 15.23 1.26
CA ARG A 26 -3.37 14.51 1.07
C ARG A 26 -4.11 14.95 -0.19
N ARG A 27 -4.20 16.26 -0.45
CA ARG A 27 -4.85 16.79 -1.66
C ARG A 27 -4.11 16.38 -2.93
N GLN A 28 -2.78 16.44 -2.90
CA GLN A 28 -1.97 16.02 -4.04
C GLN A 28 -2.16 14.53 -4.34
N LEU A 29 -2.18 13.68 -3.32
CA LEU A 29 -2.41 12.23 -3.47
C LEU A 29 -3.77 11.92 -4.09
N ILE A 30 -4.82 12.61 -3.64
CA ILE A 30 -6.17 12.45 -4.20
C ILE A 30 -6.20 12.84 -5.68
N ALA A 31 -5.52 13.94 -6.05
CA ALA A 31 -5.48 14.42 -7.42
C ALA A 31 -4.70 13.48 -8.37
N SER A 32 -3.69 12.76 -7.86
CA SER A 32 -2.93 11.79 -8.66
C SER A 32 -3.76 10.59 -9.10
N GLY A 33 -4.80 10.22 -8.35
CA GLY A 33 -5.62 9.04 -8.62
C GLY A 33 -4.96 7.73 -8.22
N VAL A 34 -5.76 6.66 -8.25
CA VAL A 34 -5.38 5.31 -7.83
C VAL A 34 -5.53 4.35 -9.00
N VAL A 35 -4.51 3.51 -9.21
CA VAL A 35 -4.56 2.40 -10.16
C VAL A 35 -4.92 1.12 -9.41
N ASN A 36 -5.87 0.35 -9.96
CA ASN A 36 -6.19 -0.99 -9.50
C ASN A 36 -5.48 -1.99 -10.43
N ALA A 37 -4.67 -2.89 -9.86
CA ALA A 37 -3.85 -3.84 -10.60
C ALA A 37 -3.89 -5.22 -9.97
N THR A 38 -3.40 -6.22 -10.72
CA THR A 38 -3.13 -7.55 -10.16
C THR A 38 -2.02 -7.48 -9.11
N ARG A 39 -2.07 -8.39 -8.13
CA ARG A 39 -1.01 -8.49 -7.11
C ARG A 39 0.26 -9.09 -7.72
N ILE A 40 1.40 -8.81 -7.11
CA ILE A 40 2.72 -9.24 -7.58
C ILE A 40 3.07 -10.58 -6.91
N GLY A 41 3.64 -11.52 -7.67
CA GLY A 41 4.16 -12.78 -7.12
C GLY A 41 3.10 -13.80 -6.71
N ILE A 42 1.89 -13.73 -7.27
CA ILE A 42 0.74 -14.58 -6.89
C ILE A 42 0.27 -15.52 -8.01
N ALA A 43 1.15 -15.94 -8.93
CA ALA A 43 0.76 -16.74 -10.10
C ALA A 43 0.05 -18.06 -9.76
N SER A 44 0.25 -18.60 -8.56
CA SER A 44 -0.37 -19.83 -8.07
C SER A 44 -1.72 -19.61 -7.38
N ALA A 45 -2.29 -18.40 -7.40
CA ALA A 45 -3.52 -18.07 -6.68
C ALA A 45 -4.82 -18.40 -7.44
N GLY A 46 -4.74 -19.17 -8.53
CA GLY A 46 -5.91 -19.60 -9.31
C GLY A 46 -6.71 -18.42 -9.85
N GLU A 47 -8.03 -18.40 -9.63
CA GLU A 47 -8.93 -17.31 -10.04
C GLU A 47 -8.50 -15.93 -9.51
N TRP A 48 -7.81 -15.89 -8.37
CA TRP A 48 -7.39 -14.66 -7.72
C TRP A 48 -6.13 -14.04 -8.32
N THR A 49 -5.50 -14.71 -9.29
CA THR A 49 -4.32 -14.25 -10.01
C THR A 49 -4.60 -12.96 -10.77
N HIS A 50 -5.80 -12.84 -11.36
CA HIS A 50 -6.20 -11.70 -12.19
C HIS A 50 -7.08 -10.69 -11.45
N ALA A 51 -7.41 -10.95 -10.18
CA ALA A 51 -8.24 -10.05 -9.40
C ALA A 51 -7.50 -8.72 -9.12
N PRO A 52 -8.17 -7.56 -9.29
CA PRO A 52 -7.56 -6.23 -9.15
C PRO A 52 -7.44 -5.81 -7.67
N LEU A 53 -6.63 -6.55 -6.91
CA LEU A 53 -6.49 -6.47 -5.45
C LEU A 53 -5.17 -5.81 -5.00
N ARG A 54 -4.53 -5.03 -5.88
CA ARG A 54 -3.38 -4.20 -5.56
C ARG A 54 -3.65 -2.77 -5.99
N TRP A 55 -3.32 -1.81 -5.13
CA TRP A 55 -3.52 -0.39 -5.39
C TRP A 55 -2.20 0.35 -5.31
N TYR A 56 -2.02 1.34 -6.19
CA TYR A 56 -0.90 2.26 -6.11
C TYR A 56 -1.28 3.63 -6.70
N ILE A 57 -0.50 4.66 -6.34
CA ILE A 57 -0.69 6.02 -6.83
C ILE A 57 -0.23 6.10 -8.28
N LYS A 58 -1.10 6.56 -9.18
CA LYS A 58 -0.79 6.69 -10.60
C LYS A 58 0.48 7.53 -10.80
N ASP A 59 1.34 7.10 -11.73
CA ASP A 59 2.58 7.78 -12.12
C ASP A 59 3.62 8.00 -11.00
N ASN A 60 3.41 7.45 -9.80
CA ASN A 60 4.36 7.60 -8.71
C ASN A 60 5.65 6.80 -8.97
N ARG A 61 6.79 7.49 -9.01
CA ARG A 61 8.13 6.92 -9.27
C ARG A 61 8.60 5.91 -8.22
N HIS A 62 8.01 5.92 -7.03
CA HIS A 62 8.39 5.05 -5.92
C HIS A 62 7.63 3.70 -5.93
N VAL A 63 6.72 3.50 -6.89
CA VAL A 63 6.00 2.23 -7.04
C VAL A 63 6.96 1.16 -7.60
N SER A 64 7.02 0.01 -6.94
CA SER A 64 7.95 -1.07 -7.27
C SER A 64 7.70 -1.72 -8.63
N VAL A 65 6.44 -2.01 -8.94
CA VAL A 65 5.98 -2.57 -10.22
C VAL A 65 4.68 -1.87 -10.60
N LYS A 66 4.61 -1.34 -11.80
CA LYS A 66 3.39 -0.72 -12.34
C LYS A 66 2.56 -1.81 -12.97
#